data_AF-A0A0Q0RYU2-F1
#
_entry.id   AF-A0A0Q0RYU2-F1
#
_cell.length_a   1.000
_cell.length_b   1.000
_cell.length_c   1.000
_cell.angle_alpha   90.00
_cell.angle_beta   90.00
_cell.angle_gamma   90.00
#
_symmetry.space_group_name_H-M   'P 1'
#
loop_
_entity.id
_entity.type
_entity.pdbx_description
1 polymer ?
#
loop_
_entity_poly.entity_id
_entity_poly.type
_entity_poly.pdbx_seq_one_letter_code
_entity_poly.pdbx_strand_id
1 'polypeptide(L)' 'MSFYDEALQIIESHNKFNIKIYHRIQANGTLISKKWISFFKKWSVNIGISMDPPGFIHDKYRMDRPGNGTFNLVLRGN' A
#
# COMPACT_ATOMS: atom_id res chain seq x y z
N MET A 1 -0.40 -11.61 2.00
CA MET A 1 -1.59 -11.16 2.73
C MET A 1 -1.64 -11.73 4.13
N SER A 2 -1.37 -13.03 4.33
CA SER A 2 -1.39 -13.68 5.65
C SER A 2 -0.81 -12.83 6.78
N PHE A 3 0.42 -12.31 6.60
CA PHE A 3 1.04 -11.45 7.60
C PHE A 3 0.19 -10.24 8.03
N TYR A 4 -0.34 -9.47 7.07
CA TYR A 4 -1.08 -8.25 7.39
C TYR A 4 -2.46 -8.56 7.96
N ASP A 5 -3.16 -9.55 7.40
CA ASP A 5 -4.43 -10.01 7.95
C ASP A 5 -4.27 -10.45 9.40
N GLU A 6 -3.24 -11.25 9.70
CA GLU A 6 -2.93 -11.71 11.06
C GLU A 6 -2.58 -10.54 11.99
N ALA A 7 -1.72 -9.60 11.55
CA ALA A 7 -1.34 -8.45 12.35
C ALA A 7 -2.56 -7.58 12.73
N LEU A 8 -3.46 -7.33 11.78
CA LEU A 8 -4.67 -6.54 12.01
C LEU A 8 -5.69 -7.27 12.89
N GLN A 9 -5.81 -8.60 12.75
CA GLN A 9 -6.61 -9.43 13.65
C GLN A 9 -6.10 -9.37 15.09
N ILE A 10 -4.79 -9.45 15.29
CA ILE A 10 -4.17 -9.33 16.61
C ILE A 10 -4.43 -7.94 17.20
N ILE A 11 -4.30 -6.87 16.41
CA ILE A 11 -4.59 -5.51 16.89
C ILE A 11 -6.05 -5.39 17.38
N GLU A 12 -7.02 -5.85 16.58
CA GLU A 12 -8.44 -5.85 16.95
C GLU A 12 -8.70 -6.71 18.19
N SER A 13 -8.13 -7.91 18.27
CA SER A 13 -8.33 -8.82 19.40
C SER A 13 -7.79 -8.27 20.73
N HIS A 14 -6.86 -7.30 20.67
CA HIS A 14 -6.29 -6.64 21.84
C HIS A 14 -6.92 -5.27 22.12
N ASN A 15 -7.89 -4.82 21.32
CA ASN A 15 -8.61 -3.56 21.53
C ASN A 15 -9.66 -3.67 22.65
N LYS A 16 -9.22 -4.03 23.86
CA LYS A 16 -10.08 -4.28 25.04
C LYS A 16 -10.94 -3.09 25.45
N PHE A 17 -10.49 -1.88 25.09
CA PHE A 17 -11.14 -0.61 25.44
C PHE A 17 -11.97 -0.01 24.30
N ASN A 18 -12.11 -0.74 23.17
CA ASN A 18 -12.86 -0.31 22.00
C ASN A 18 -12.46 1.12 21.53
N ILE A 19 -11.16 1.41 21.56
CA ILE A 19 -10.65 2.70 21.06
C ILE A 19 -10.70 2.71 19.54
N LYS A 20 -10.85 3.90 18.96
CA LYS A 20 -10.84 4.06 17.51
C LYS A 20 -9.42 3.91 16.96
N ILE A 21 -9.20 2.89 16.14
CA ILE A 21 -7.90 2.59 15.53
C ILE A 21 -7.95 2.97 14.04
N TYR A 22 -6.88 3.60 13.55
CA TYR A 22 -6.73 3.93 12.14
C TYR A 22 -5.52 3.21 11.57
N HIS A 23 -5.74 2.39 10.54
CA HIS A 23 -4.67 1.71 9.84
C HIS A 23 -4.19 2.55 8.66
N ARG A 24 -2.88 2.79 8.61
CA ARG A 24 -2.22 3.48 7.50
C ARG A 24 -1.05 2.65 7.00
N ILE A 25 -0.97 2.46 5.70
CA ILE A 25 0.16 1.80 5.04
C ILE A 25 0.74 2.80 4.03
N GLN A 26 2.07 2.81 3.89
CA GLN A 26 2.77 3.55 2.84
C GLN A 26 3.45 2.54 1.91
N ALA A 27 3.32 2.74 0.60
CA ALA A 27 3.93 1.87 -0.40
C ALA A 27 4.43 2.64 -1.63
N ASN A 28 5.32 2.02 -2.40
CA ASN A 28 5.72 2.51 -3.72
C ASN A 28 4.65 2.26 -4.80
N GLY A 29 3.63 1.44 -4.52
CA GLY A 29 2.49 1.19 -5.40
C GLY A 29 2.69 0.14 -6.49
N THR A 30 3.92 -0.31 -6.76
CA THR A 30 4.22 -1.14 -7.94
C THR A 30 3.69 -2.58 -7.86
N LEU A 31 3.33 -3.06 -6.67
CA LEU A 31 2.81 -4.41 -6.41
C LEU A 31 1.34 -4.43 -5.98
N ILE A 32 0.64 -3.31 -6.12
CA ILE A 32 -0.79 -3.25 -5.79
C ILE A 32 -1.56 -4.06 -6.82
N SER A 33 -2.38 -4.97 -6.31
CA SER A 33 -3.27 -5.84 -7.07
C SER A 33 -4.66 -5.83 -6.45
N LYS A 34 -5.66 -6.41 -7.14
CA LYS A 34 -7.01 -6.65 -6.60
C LYS A 34 -7.00 -7.26 -5.19
N LYS A 35 -6.05 -8.16 -4.88
CA LYS A 35 -5.94 -8.75 -3.54
C LYS A 35 -5.57 -7.71 -2.48
N TRP A 36 -4.68 -6.78 -2.80
CA TRP A 36 -4.36 -5.62 -1.96
C TRP A 36 -5.54 -4.68 -1.80
N ILE A 37 -6.24 -4.37 -2.90
CA ILE A 37 -7.43 -3.51 -2.87
C ILE A 37 -8.51 -4.11 -1.96
N SER A 38 -8.79 -5.42 -2.07
CA SER A 38 -9.75 -6.11 -1.20
C SER A 38 -9.33 -6.07 0.26
N PHE A 39 -8.05 -6.25 0.55
CA PHE A 39 -7.51 -6.16 1.91
C PHE A 39 -7.64 -4.73 2.49
N PHE A 40 -7.28 -3.70 1.72
CA PHE A 40 -7.39 -2.31 2.19
C PHE A 40 -8.84 -1.95 2.51
N LYS A 41 -9.79 -2.39 1.68
CA LYS A 41 -11.22 -2.21 1.93
C LYS A 41 -11.69 -2.98 3.16
N LYS A 42 -11.32 -4.27 3.29
CA LYS A 42 -11.68 -5.11 4.43
C LYS A 42 -11.31 -4.47 5.76
N TRP A 43 -10.10 -3.90 5.85
CA TRP A 43 -9.54 -3.36 7.09
C TRP A 43 -9.61 -1.83 7.19
N SER A 44 -10.31 -1.15 6.27
CA SER A 44 -10.37 0.31 6.20
C SER A 44 -8.99 0.99 6.25
N VAL A 45 -8.00 0.37 5.59
CA VAL A 45 -6.63 0.88 5.54
C VAL A 45 -6.57 2.08 4.61
N ASN A 46 -6.02 3.18 5.11
CA ASN A 46 -5.63 4.31 4.29
C ASN A 46 -4.24 4.02 3.70
N ILE A 47 -4.17 3.92 2.37
CA ILE A 47 -2.92 3.64 1.66
C ILE A 47 -2.35 4.94 1.09
N GLY A 48 -1.11 5.26 1.47
CA GLY A 48 -0.30 6.30 0.84
C GLY A 48 0.59 5.69 -0.24
N ILE A 49 0.53 6.27 -1.45
CA ILE A 49 1.37 5.85 -2.58
C ILE A 49 2.40 6.92 -2.85
N SER A 50 3.67 6.53 -2.85
CA SER A 50 4.74 7.44 -3.20
C SER A 50 4.81 7.62 -4.71
N MET A 51 4.52 8.83 -5.17
CA MET A 51 4.53 9.19 -6.59
C MET A 51 5.04 10.62 -6.76
N ASP A 52 6.05 10.80 -7.62
CA ASP A 52 6.66 12.10 -7.89
C ASP A 52 6.28 12.60 -9.30
N PRO A 53 5.15 13.29 -9.49
CA PRO A 53 4.77 13.83 -10.79
C PRO A 53 5.64 15.03 -11.21
N PRO A 54 5.81 15.28 -12.51
CA PRO A 54 5.37 14.48 -13.66
C PRO A 54 6.19 13.18 -13.85
N GLY A 55 5.66 12.23 -14.63
CA GLY A 55 6.21 10.86 -14.71
C GLY A 55 7.70 10.74 -15.03
N PHE A 56 8.27 11.67 -15.81
CA PHE A 56 9.72 11.67 -16.08
C PHE A 56 10.56 12.00 -14.84
N ILE A 57 10.03 12.77 -13.88
CA ILE A 57 10.69 13.01 -12.58
C ILE A 57 10.61 11.73 -11.75
N HIS A 58 9.43 11.10 -11.69
CA HIS A 58 9.25 9.80 -11.02
C HIS A 58 10.27 8.78 -11.53
N ASP A 59 10.34 8.56 -12.84
CA ASP A 59 11.18 7.53 -13.44
C ASP A 59 12.68 7.81 -13.29
N LYS A 60 13.08 9.08 -13.15
CA LYS A 60 14.47 9.46 -12.87
C LYS A 60 14.94 9.02 -11.47
N TYR A 61 14.06 9.05 -10.47
CA TYR A 61 14.44 8.82 -9.06
C TYR A 61 13.86 7.53 -8.47
N ARG A 62 12.84 6.94 -9.09
CA ARG A 62 12.10 5.77 -8.61
C ARG A 62 12.16 4.66 -9.64
N MET A 63 13.32 4.02 -9.68
CA MET A 63 13.60 2.89 -10.57
C MET A 63 13.40 1.55 -9.87
N ASP A 64 13.09 0.51 -10.65
CA ASP A 64 13.17 -0.87 -10.20
C ASP A 64 14.63 -1.34 -10.07
N ARG A 65 14.84 -2.59 -9.65
CA ARG A 65 16.21 -3.14 -9.50
C ARG A 65 17.01 -3.16 -10.81
N PRO A 66 16.42 -3.52 -11.97
CA PRO A 66 17.07 -3.37 -13.27
C PRO A 66 17.37 -1.93 -13.71
N GLY A 67 16.76 -0.91 -13.10
CA GLY A 67 16.94 0.50 -13.46
C GLY A 67 15.83 1.07 -14.36
N ASN A 68 14.69 0.38 -14.50
CA ASN A 68 13.55 0.89 -15.25
C ASN A 68 12.70 1.83 -14.40
N GLY A 69 12.16 2.87 -15.02
CA GLY A 69 11.16 3.74 -14.41
C GLY A 69 9.91 2.98 -13.96
N THR A 70 9.34 3.36 -12.82
CA THR A 70 8.20 2.67 -12.20
C THR A 70 6.87 3.41 -12.33
N PHE A 71 6.81 4.60 -12.94
CA PHE A 71 5.60 5.43 -13.00
C PHE A 71 4.39 4.69 -13.58
N ASN A 72 4.57 3.99 -14.71
CA ASN A 72 3.52 3.18 -15.35
C ASN A 72 3.13 1.93 -14.56
N LEU A 73 4.00 1.45 -13.66
CA LEU A 73 3.63 0.36 -12.73
C LEU A 73 2.74 0.90 -11.61
N VAL A 74 3.04 2.09 -11.10
CA VAL A 74 2.24 2.74 -10.05
C VAL A 74 0.85 3.12 -10.56
N LEU A 75 0.74 3.63 -11.79
CA LEU A 75 -0.54 4.02 -12.39
C LEU A 75 -1.45 2.85 -12.76
N ARG A 76 -0.88 1.66 -12.99
CA ARG A 76 -1.63 0.52 -13.55
C ARG A 76 -2.75 0.02 -12.65
N GLY A 77 -2.59 0.09 -11.33
CA GLY A 77 -3.62 -0.27 -10.35
C GLY A 77 -4.46 -1.50 -10.73
N ASN A 78 -3.83 -2.68 -10.82
CA ASN A 78 -4.45 -3.91 -11.34
C ASN A 78 -5.63 -4.46 -10.53
#